data_AF-P23323-F1
#
_entry.id   AF-P23323-F1
#
_cell.length_a   1.000
_cell.length_b   1.000
_cell.length_c   1.000
_cell.angle_alpha   90.00
_cell.angle_beta   90.00
_cell.angle_gamma   90.00
#
_symmetry.space_group_name_H-M   'P 1'
#
loop_
_entity.id
_entity.type
_entity.pdbx_description
1 polymer ?
#
loop_
_entity_poly.entity_id
_entity_poly.type
_entity_poly.pdbx_seq_one_letter_code
_entity_poly.pdbx_strand_id
1 'polypeptide(L)' 'ELLEEGEDCYCHIPPNPCCDPATCKLTPGSQCAEGLCCDQCRFKKKGTICRIARGDFPDDRCTGLSDDCPRWNDL' A
#
# COMPACT_ATOMS: atom_id res chain seq x y z
N GLU A 1 -5.71 -0.97 -14.69
CA GLU A 1 -5.75 0.50 -14.64
C GLU A 1 -4.39 1.09 -14.30
N LEU A 2 -4.11 2.28 -14.82
CA LEU A 2 -3.10 3.22 -14.32
C LEU A 2 -3.83 4.31 -13.55
N LEU A 3 -3.26 4.82 -12.46
CA LEU A 3 -3.86 5.94 -11.72
C LEU A 3 -4.05 7.12 -12.68
N GLU A 4 -5.24 7.70 -12.70
CA GLU A 4 -5.48 8.87 -13.53
C GLU A 4 -4.76 10.09 -12.96
N GLU A 5 -4.47 11.08 -13.81
CA GLU A 5 -3.75 12.28 -13.39
C GLU A 5 -4.57 13.05 -12.34
N GLY A 6 -4.01 13.20 -11.14
CA GLY A 6 -4.64 13.91 -10.02
C GLY A 6 -5.40 13.02 -9.04
N GLU A 7 -5.42 11.71 -9.26
CA GLU A 7 -5.91 10.71 -8.29
C GLU A 7 -4.78 10.22 -7.38
N ASP A 8 -5.11 9.93 -6.11
CA ASP A 8 -4.15 9.35 -5.15
C ASP A 8 -4.37 7.84 -4.96
N CYS A 9 -5.53 7.32 -5.40
CA CYS A 9 -5.93 5.93 -5.23
C CYS A 9 -6.90 5.52 -6.34
N TYR A 10 -6.89 4.23 -6.69
CA TYR A 10 -7.85 3.70 -7.64
C TYR A 10 -9.25 3.67 -7.03
N CYS A 11 -10.19 4.30 -7.71
CA CYS A 11 -11.60 4.17 -7.38
C CYS A 11 -12.11 2.78 -7.78
N HIS A 12 -12.67 2.06 -6.80
CA HIS A 12 -13.21 0.72 -6.97
C HIS A 12 -14.68 0.64 -6.55
N ILE A 13 -15.37 -0.40 -7.04
CA ILE A 13 -16.72 -0.76 -6.60
C ILE A 13 -16.68 -2.24 -6.13
N PRO A 14 -16.88 -2.52 -4.83
CA PRO A 14 -17.17 -1.58 -3.75
C PRO A 14 -15.97 -0.67 -3.42
N PRO A 15 -16.21 0.56 -2.92
CA PRO A 15 -15.14 1.49 -2.62
C PRO A 15 -14.31 1.05 -1.42
N ASN A 16 -13.02 1.36 -1.49
CA ASN A 16 -12.11 1.23 -0.36
C ASN A 16 -12.38 2.37 0.64
N PRO A 17 -12.53 2.11 1.96
CA PRO A 17 -12.81 3.16 2.94
C PRO A 17 -11.69 4.22 3.09
N CYS A 18 -10.49 3.93 2.60
CA CYS A 18 -9.35 4.84 2.60
C CYS A 18 -9.34 5.80 1.40
N CYS A 19 -10.19 5.57 0.40
CA CYS A 19 -10.27 6.34 -0.84
C CYS A 19 -11.66 6.97 -0.97
N ASP A 20 -11.72 8.28 -1.21
CA ASP A 20 -12.99 8.97 -1.46
C ASP A 20 -13.51 8.58 -2.86
N PRO A 21 -14.65 7.88 -2.97
CA PRO A 21 -15.16 7.41 -4.25
C PRO A 21 -15.60 8.53 -5.21
N ALA A 22 -15.78 9.77 -4.73
CA ALA A 22 -16.17 10.90 -5.56
C ALA A 22 -14.99 11.65 -6.17
N THR A 23 -13.80 11.57 -5.54
CA THR A 23 -12.62 12.34 -5.94
C THR A 23 -11.39 11.49 -6.25
N CYS A 24 -11.44 10.19 -5.91
CA CYS A 24 -10.33 9.24 -6.03
C CYS A 24 -9.05 9.73 -5.33
N LYS A 25 -9.26 10.46 -4.23
CA LYS A 25 -8.21 10.92 -3.34
C LYS A 25 -8.25 10.16 -2.03
N LEU A 26 -7.12 10.10 -1.35
CA LEU A 26 -7.07 9.52 0.00
C LEU A 26 -7.99 10.32 0.94
N THR A 27 -8.73 9.60 1.78
CA THR A 27 -9.54 10.24 2.83
C THR A 27 -8.63 10.93 3.86
N PRO A 28 -9.09 11.99 4.55
CA PRO A 28 -8.26 12.71 5.52
C PRO A 28 -7.64 11.79 6.57
N GLY A 29 -6.31 11.84 6.70
CA GLY A 29 -5.54 11.03 7.66
C GLY A 29 -5.11 9.65 7.13
N SER A 30 -5.61 9.23 5.96
CA SER A 30 -5.14 8.04 5.27
C SER A 30 -3.77 8.29 4.63
N GLN A 31 -2.89 7.29 4.72
CA GLN A 31 -1.57 7.29 4.09
C GLN A 31 -1.52 6.41 2.84
N CYS A 32 -2.46 5.48 2.72
CA CYS A 32 -2.57 4.52 1.63
C CYS A 32 -4.00 4.02 1.53
N ALA A 33 -4.35 3.48 0.37
CA ALA A 33 -5.61 2.76 0.17
C ALA A 33 -5.40 1.27 -0.12
N GLU A 34 -4.30 0.92 -0.78
CA GLU A 34 -4.03 -0.43 -1.25
C GLU A 34 -2.57 -0.83 -0.99
N GLY A 35 -2.13 -1.98 -1.50
CA GLY A 35 -0.76 -2.44 -1.31
C GLY A 35 -0.56 -3.34 -0.09
N LEU A 36 0.47 -4.20 -0.16
CA LEU A 36 0.75 -5.22 0.86
C LEU A 36 1.21 -4.62 2.19
N CYS A 37 1.72 -3.40 2.17
CA CYS A 37 2.16 -2.64 3.33
C CYS A 37 1.16 -1.56 3.77
N CYS A 38 -0.07 -1.59 3.28
CA CYS A 38 -1.18 -0.80 3.82
C CYS A 38 -2.01 -1.64 4.82
N ASP A 39 -2.33 -1.05 5.96
CA ASP A 39 -3.23 -1.63 6.96
C ASP A 39 -4.02 -0.52 7.65
N GLN A 40 -5.35 -0.65 7.68
CA GLN A 40 -6.25 0.38 8.23
C GLN A 40 -5.93 1.81 7.71
N CYS A 41 -5.72 1.93 6.40
CA CYS A 41 -5.34 3.19 5.74
C CYS A 41 -4.00 3.80 6.19
N ARG A 42 -3.12 3.01 6.82
CA ARG A 42 -1.81 3.44 7.30
C ARG A 42 -0.70 2.52 6.81
N PHE A 43 0.51 3.07 6.68
CA PHE A 43 1.66 2.23 6.39
C PHE A 43 1.94 1.29 7.56
N LYS A 44 2.11 0.00 7.25
CA LYS A 44 2.59 -1.00 8.20
C LYS A 44 3.97 -0.59 8.70
N LYS A 45 4.28 -0.90 9.96
CA LYS A 45 5.55 -0.54 10.58
C LYS A 45 6.74 -1.10 9.79
N LYS A 46 7.87 -0.37 9.84
CA LYS A 46 9.14 -0.84 9.26
C LYS A 46 9.47 -2.24 9.78
N GLY A 47 9.83 -3.14 8.87
CA GLY A 47 10.21 -4.52 9.20
C GLY A 47 9.05 -5.52 9.26
N THR A 48 7.79 -5.07 9.15
CA THR A 48 6.64 -5.98 9.01
C THR A 48 6.79 -6.81 7.73
N ILE A 49 6.69 -8.13 7.86
CA ILE A 49 6.80 -9.05 6.71
C ILE A 49 5.55 -8.87 5.83
N CYS A 50 5.77 -8.61 4.55
CA CYS A 50 4.71 -8.42 3.56
C CYS A 50 4.70 -9.51 2.48
N ARG A 51 5.81 -10.23 2.30
CA ARG A 51 5.87 -11.43 1.46
C ARG A 51 6.81 -12.44 2.11
N ILE A 52 6.31 -13.66 2.31
CA ILE A 52 7.13 -14.77 2.77
C ILE A 52 7.97 -15.27 1.59
N ALA A 53 9.28 -15.37 1.80
CA ALA A 53 10.19 -15.84 0.78
C ALA A 53 10.09 -17.37 0.59
N ARG A 54 10.62 -17.86 -0.54
CA ARG A 54 10.74 -19.29 -0.81
C ARG A 54 12.20 -19.70 -0.76
N GLY A 55 12.49 -20.89 -0.22
CA GLY A 55 13.87 -21.39 -0.10
C GLY A 55 14.68 -20.57 0.91
N ASP A 56 15.96 -20.37 0.64
CA ASP A 56 16.91 -19.69 1.55
C ASP A 56 16.93 -18.16 1.37
N PHE A 57 15.93 -17.58 0.70
CA PHE A 57 15.82 -16.14 0.54
C PHE A 57 15.20 -15.49 1.78
N PRO A 58 15.61 -14.26 2.13
CA PRO A 58 14.98 -13.50 3.22
C PRO A 58 13.59 -13.00 2.82
N ASP A 59 12.69 -12.89 3.80
CA ASP A 59 11.35 -12.31 3.62
C ASP A 59 11.41 -10.83 3.21
N ASP A 60 10.47 -10.41 2.37
CA ASP A 60 10.27 -9.01 2.02
C ASP A 60 9.55 -8.27 3.15
N ARG A 61 9.97 -7.02 3.40
CA ARG A 61 9.52 -6.24 4.55
C ARG A 61 9.10 -4.83 4.16
N CYS A 62 8.06 -4.35 4.82
CA CYS A 62 7.60 -2.98 4.70
C CYS A 62 8.66 -1.99 5.19
N THR A 63 8.78 -0.86 4.49
CA THR A 63 9.68 0.24 4.85
C THR A 63 9.13 1.11 5.98
N GLY A 64 7.80 1.12 6.14
CA GLY A 64 7.08 2.09 6.98
C GLY A 64 6.91 3.47 6.35
N LEU A 65 7.27 3.62 5.08
CA LEU A 65 7.24 4.89 4.34
C LEU A 65 6.34 4.83 3.10
N SER A 66 5.94 3.63 2.69
CA SER A 66 5.09 3.34 1.54
C SER A 66 4.19 2.13 1.83
N ASP A 67 3.16 1.96 1.01
CA ASP A 67 2.29 0.80 0.95
C ASP A 67 2.83 -0.34 0.08
N ASP A 68 3.84 -0.05 -0.72
CA ASP A 68 4.61 -1.05 -1.46
C ASP A 68 5.39 -1.99 -0.54
N CYS A 69 5.47 -3.24 -0.99
CA CYS A 69 6.33 -4.28 -0.45
C CYS A 69 7.55 -4.44 -1.36
N PRO A 70 8.63 -3.66 -1.13
CA PRO A 70 9.85 -3.77 -1.92
C PRO A 70 10.45 -5.16 -1.76
N ARG A 71 11.10 -5.67 -2.80
CA ARG A 71 11.88 -6.89 -2.61
C ARG A 71 13.04 -6.60 -1.68
N TRP A 72 13.52 -7.61 -0.97
CA TRP A 72 14.68 -7.50 -0.10
C TRP A 72 15.88 -6.78 -0.75
N ASN A 73 16.09 -6.97 -2.06
CA ASN A 73 17.20 -6.38 -2.81
C ASN A 73 16.92 -4.99 -3.40
N ASP A 74 15.73 -4.42 -3.17
CA ASP A 74 15.35 -3.09 -3.64
C ASP A 74 15.52 -2.00 -2.56
N LEU A 75 16.05 -2.38 -1.38
CA LEU A 75 16.40 -1.50 -0.25
C LEU A 75 17.90 -1.26 -0.15
#